data_AF-A0A657AIX1-F1
#
_entry.id   AF-A0A657AIX1-F1
#
_cell.length_a   1.000
_cell.length_b   1.000
_cell.length_c   1.000
_cell.angle_alpha   90.00
_cell.angle_beta   90.00
_cell.angle_gamma   90.00
#
_symmetry.space_group_name_H-M   'P 1'
#
loop_
_entity.id
_entity.type
_entity.pdbx_description
1 polymer ?
#
loop_
_entity_poly.entity_id
_entity_poly.type
_entity_poly.pdbx_seq_one_letter_code
_entity_poly.pdbx_strand_id
1 'polypeptide(L)'
;MQGLIANSLFSILLTLTASFRAPFLALFTVCFLSLGASPALAENAEFDFFSDAPIAEEELVIVPPEKTAWEDIGAPIALVVFFFFSCFLINWFFPFKQTGMEFDLHNLPIAAQRGIGVAVILYGIALVFGAMEAHYQVHLHGDAPSYFQQMGEGKLIAFTHAHLFGFTTSFFIIGIPFSMHFSRLKVYQWIFPVGLIASLTDIISWWGMKYISGNFEYITWACGLIFSVCFMWMLIGLVRVLFFPKVKWFPDFINEDNQRRFKEEHPPE
;
A
#
# COMPACT_ATOMS: atom_id res chain seq x y z
N MET A 1 25.03 40.35 -52.05
CA MET A 1 24.32 39.50 -51.06
C MET A 1 25.26 38.44 -50.45
N GLN A 2 26.44 38.82 -49.94
CA GLN A 2 27.44 37.90 -49.37
C GLN A 2 28.16 38.44 -48.11
N GLY A 3 27.69 39.55 -47.53
CA GLY A 3 28.40 40.25 -46.44
C GLY A 3 27.70 40.28 -45.07
N LEU A 4 26.48 39.73 -44.94
CA LEU A 4 25.70 39.87 -43.70
C LEU A 4 25.64 38.62 -42.80
N ILE A 5 26.18 37.47 -43.25
CA ILE A 5 26.07 36.19 -42.51
C ILE A 5 27.30 35.94 -41.60
N ALA A 6 28.46 36.53 -41.90
CA ALA A 6 29.70 36.27 -41.15
C ALA A 6 29.74 36.88 -39.75
N ASN A 7 29.04 38.00 -39.51
CA ASN A 7 29.11 38.73 -38.24
C ASN A 7 28.16 38.20 -37.16
N SER A 8 27.12 37.42 -37.50
CA SER A 8 26.21 36.84 -36.49
C SER A 8 26.74 35.52 -35.91
N LEU A 9 27.42 34.70 -36.72
CA LEU A 9 28.03 33.44 -36.27
C LEU A 9 29.24 33.67 -35.35
N PHE A 10 30.01 34.74 -35.56
CA PHE A 10 31.16 35.06 -34.70
C PHE A 10 30.74 35.56 -33.31
N SER A 11 29.64 36.33 -33.22
CA SER A 11 29.08 36.80 -31.94
C SER A 11 28.43 35.68 -31.13
N ILE A 12 27.84 34.67 -31.77
CA ILE A 12 27.27 33.48 -31.10
C ILE A 12 28.39 32.57 -30.57
N LEU A 13 29.51 32.44 -31.30
CA LEU A 13 30.65 31.62 -30.85
C LEU A 13 31.42 32.26 -29.68
N LEU A 14 31.49 33.60 -29.61
CA LEU A 14 32.08 34.32 -28.48
C LEU A 14 31.20 34.26 -27.21
N THR A 15 29.87 34.20 -27.35
CA THR A 15 28.98 34.06 -26.18
C THR A 15 28.93 32.64 -25.63
N LEU A 16 29.12 31.62 -26.48
CA LEU A 16 29.20 30.22 -26.05
C LEU A 16 30.50 29.87 -25.30
N THR A 17 31.61 30.54 -25.60
CA THR A 17 32.89 30.29 -24.92
C THR A 17 33.02 31.03 -23.57
N ALA A 18 32.26 32.10 -23.35
CA ALA A 18 32.22 32.82 -22.08
C ALA A 18 31.37 32.12 -20.99
N SER A 19 30.40 31.28 -21.38
CA SER A 19 29.46 30.65 -20.44
C SER A 19 29.95 29.32 -19.84
N PHE A 20 31.00 28.71 -20.41
CA PHE A 20 31.51 27.41 -19.95
C PHE A 20 32.51 27.49 -18.78
N ARG A 21 32.99 28.69 -18.39
CA ARG A 21 33.94 28.85 -17.28
C ARG A 21 33.27 29.05 -15.91
N ALA A 22 32.04 29.55 -15.88
CA ALA A 22 31.30 29.78 -14.64
C ALA A 22 30.86 28.49 -13.91
N PRO A 23 30.37 27.42 -14.57
CA PRO A 23 29.93 26.23 -13.85
C PRO A 23 31.11 25.41 -13.29
N PHE A 24 32.28 25.44 -13.93
CA PHE A 24 33.47 24.74 -13.42
C PHE A 24 34.09 25.44 -12.20
N LEU A 25 34.09 26.77 -12.15
CA LEU A 25 34.57 27.51 -10.98
C LEU A 25 33.59 27.36 -9.79
N ALA A 26 32.29 27.33 -10.05
CA ALA A 26 31.27 27.07 -9.03
C ALA A 26 31.39 25.63 -8.47
N LEU A 27 31.62 24.63 -9.33
CA LEU A 27 31.82 23.24 -8.91
C LEU A 27 33.11 23.06 -8.10
N PHE A 28 34.20 23.75 -8.49
CA PHE A 28 35.46 23.71 -7.73
C PHE A 28 35.35 24.42 -6.37
N THR A 29 34.57 25.50 -6.29
CA THR A 29 34.34 26.24 -5.03
C THR A 29 33.43 25.46 -4.08
N VAL A 30 32.41 24.74 -4.60
CA VAL A 30 31.57 23.83 -3.79
C VAL A 30 32.35 22.60 -3.32
N CYS A 31 33.25 22.05 -4.15
CA CYS A 31 34.15 20.98 -3.73
C CYS A 31 35.18 21.44 -2.67
N PHE A 32 35.75 22.64 -2.78
CA PHE A 32 36.67 23.15 -1.75
C PHE A 32 35.96 23.56 -0.46
N LEU A 33 34.71 24.03 -0.52
CA LEU A 33 33.89 24.32 0.67
C LEU A 33 33.40 23.04 1.37
N SER A 34 33.25 21.92 0.65
CA SER A 34 32.92 20.61 1.24
C SER A 34 34.14 19.83 1.73
N LEU A 35 35.35 20.17 1.27
CA LEU A 35 36.60 19.67 1.84
C LEU A 35 37.13 20.49 3.04
N GLY A 36 36.55 21.67 3.31
CA GLY A 36 36.85 22.52 4.46
C GLY A 36 35.90 22.35 5.65
N ALA A 37 34.86 21.52 5.51
CA ALA A 37 34.10 21.05 6.64
C ALA A 37 34.96 20.03 7.38
N SER A 38 35.80 20.52 8.30
CA SER A 38 36.29 19.70 9.40
C SER A 38 35.09 18.90 9.92
N PRO A 39 35.23 17.59 10.23
CA PRO A 39 34.26 16.98 11.11
C PRO A 39 34.18 17.93 12.29
N ALA A 40 32.98 18.44 12.60
CA ALA A 40 32.76 18.98 13.92
C ALA A 40 33.25 17.87 14.83
N LEU A 41 34.42 18.09 15.40
CA LEU A 41 35.03 17.21 16.36
C LEU A 41 33.94 17.24 17.43
N ALA A 42 33.16 16.17 17.51
CA ALA A 42 32.51 15.83 18.75
C ALA A 42 33.70 15.72 19.70
N GLU A 43 34.03 16.85 20.31
CA GLU A 43 34.84 16.89 21.49
C GLU A 43 34.14 15.87 22.37
N ASN A 44 34.82 14.75 22.58
CA ASN A 44 34.41 13.79 23.60
C ASN A 44 34.58 14.56 24.91
N ALA A 45 33.62 15.44 25.22
CA ALA A 45 33.38 15.90 26.55
C ALA A 45 33.20 14.62 27.33
N GLU A 46 34.24 14.28 28.09
CA GLU A 46 34.28 13.13 28.97
C GLU A 46 33.09 13.29 29.91
N PHE A 47 31.98 12.62 29.58
CA PHE A 47 30.76 12.67 30.38
C PHE A 47 31.08 11.99 31.71
N ASP A 48 31.39 12.81 32.70
CA ASP A 48 31.72 12.36 34.04
C ASP A 48 30.42 11.96 34.75
N PHE A 49 30.07 10.68 34.61
CA PHE A 49 28.88 10.06 35.20
C PHE A 49 28.79 10.24 36.73
N PHE A 50 29.89 10.57 37.41
CA PHE A 50 29.96 10.70 38.86
C PHE A 50 30.13 12.15 39.35
N SER A 51 30.00 13.14 38.47
CA SER A 51 30.02 14.56 38.83
C SER A 51 28.72 14.97 39.54
N ASP A 52 28.84 15.74 40.62
CA ASP A 52 27.70 16.37 41.31
C ASP A 52 27.20 17.66 40.60
N ALA A 53 27.79 18.02 39.46
CA ALA A 53 27.36 19.19 38.69
C ALA A 53 26.00 18.93 38.00
N PRO A 54 25.09 19.92 37.96
CA PRO A 54 23.82 19.76 37.27
C PRO A 54 24.05 19.55 35.77
N ILE A 55 23.41 18.51 35.22
CA ILE A 55 23.48 18.16 33.79
C ILE A 55 22.79 19.28 33.00
N ALA A 56 23.44 19.73 31.92
CA ALA A 56 22.89 20.75 31.02
C ALA A 56 21.58 20.25 30.37
N GLU A 57 20.58 21.11 30.22
CA GLU A 57 19.27 20.70 29.67
C GLU A 57 19.38 20.13 28.25
N GLU A 58 20.41 20.53 27.50
CA GLU A 58 20.72 20.06 26.15
C GLU A 58 21.25 18.61 26.12
N GLU A 59 21.73 18.08 27.26
CA GLU A 59 22.21 16.71 27.43
C GLU A 59 21.16 15.79 28.09
N LEU A 60 20.03 16.35 28.55
CA LEU A 60 18.94 15.58 29.11
C LEU A 60 18.22 14.82 28.00
N VAL A 61 18.32 13.49 28.03
CA VAL A 61 17.44 12.62 27.26
C VAL A 61 16.04 12.72 27.87
N ILE A 62 15.18 13.55 27.28
CA ILE A 62 13.77 13.64 27.65
C ILE A 62 13.12 12.32 27.23
N VAL A 63 12.93 11.44 28.21
CA VAL A 63 12.17 10.21 28.01
C VAL A 63 10.72 10.63 27.71
N PRO A 64 10.11 10.11 26.62
CA PRO A 64 8.72 10.37 26.34
C PRO A 64 7.86 10.02 27.57
N PRO A 65 6.79 10.78 27.85
CA PRO A 65 5.90 10.44 28.95
C PRO A 65 5.38 9.01 28.78
N GLU A 66 5.16 8.33 29.91
CA GLU A 66 4.57 7.01 29.90
C GLU A 66 3.22 7.04 29.19
N LYS A 67 2.99 6.07 28.30
CA LYS A 67 1.77 5.99 27.54
C LYS A 67 0.58 5.72 28.44
N THR A 68 -0.54 6.35 28.11
CA THR A 68 -1.78 6.13 28.83
C THR A 68 -2.39 4.77 28.47
N ALA A 69 -3.21 4.21 29.38
CA ALA A 69 -3.95 2.97 29.10
C ALA A 69 -4.88 3.10 27.88
N TRP A 70 -5.35 4.31 27.57
CA TRP A 70 -6.10 4.58 26.35
C TRP A 70 -5.25 4.38 25.10
N GLU A 71 -4.02 4.89 25.07
CA GLU A 71 -3.15 4.79 23.88
C GLU A 71 -2.67 3.35 23.66
N ASP A 72 -2.33 2.62 24.73
CA ASP A 72 -1.80 1.27 24.61
C ASP A 72 -2.88 0.19 24.42
N ILE A 73 -4.07 0.38 24.97
CA ILE A 73 -5.13 -0.67 24.96
C ILE A 73 -6.39 -0.15 24.28
N GLY A 74 -6.89 1.01 24.71
CA GLY A 74 -8.16 1.56 24.25
C GLY A 74 -8.19 1.86 22.75
N ALA A 75 -7.14 2.48 22.21
CA ALA A 75 -7.05 2.89 20.81
C ALA A 75 -6.92 1.68 19.85
N PRO A 76 -6.07 0.66 20.12
CA PRO A 76 -6.11 -0.59 19.36
C PRO A 76 -7.48 -1.27 19.39
N ILE A 77 -8.13 -1.36 20.55
CA ILE A 77 -9.47 -1.96 20.67
C ILE A 77 -10.49 -1.16 19.85
N ALA A 78 -10.44 0.17 19.89
CA ALA A 78 -11.32 1.03 19.11
C ALA A 78 -11.18 0.76 17.60
N LEU A 79 -9.96 0.51 17.12
CA LEU A 79 -9.72 0.16 15.71
C LEU A 79 -10.27 -1.23 15.35
N VAL A 80 -10.18 -2.21 16.25
CA VAL A 80 -10.83 -3.52 16.07
C VAL A 80 -12.36 -3.37 16.01
N VAL A 81 -12.94 -2.55 16.91
CA VAL A 81 -14.38 -2.23 16.88
C VAL A 81 -14.75 -1.55 15.57
N PHE A 82 -13.94 -0.62 15.06
CA PHE A 82 -14.13 0.03 13.77
C PHE A 82 -14.20 -0.99 12.61
N PHE A 83 -13.33 -2.00 12.59
CA PHE A 83 -13.34 -3.05 11.57
C PHE A 83 -14.69 -3.81 11.56
N PHE A 84 -15.11 -4.32 12.72
CA PHE A 84 -16.37 -5.07 12.82
C PHE A 84 -17.59 -4.19 12.57
N PHE A 85 -17.56 -2.94 13.04
CA PHE A 85 -18.61 -1.97 12.79
C PHE A 85 -18.74 -1.64 11.30
N SER A 86 -17.62 -1.49 10.59
CA SER A 86 -17.62 -1.28 9.13
C SER A 86 -18.21 -2.49 8.39
N CYS A 87 -17.84 -3.71 8.78
CA CYS A 87 -18.44 -4.93 8.23
C CYS A 87 -19.96 -4.97 8.48
N PHE A 88 -20.40 -4.61 9.69
CA PHE A 88 -21.82 -4.51 10.04
C PHE A 88 -22.54 -3.47 9.18
N LEU A 89 -21.98 -2.27 9.00
CA LEU A 89 -22.57 -1.22 8.18
C LEU A 89 -22.72 -1.67 6.72
N ILE A 90 -21.72 -2.33 6.14
CA ILE A 90 -21.81 -2.84 4.77
C ILE A 90 -22.96 -3.84 4.63
N ASN A 91 -23.11 -4.78 5.56
CA ASN A 91 -24.22 -5.72 5.53
C ASN A 91 -25.58 -5.04 5.72
N TRP A 92 -25.64 -3.99 6.54
CA TRP A 92 -26.85 -3.23 6.78
C TRP A 92 -27.29 -2.48 5.51
N PHE A 93 -26.38 -1.74 4.89
CA PHE A 93 -26.69 -0.93 3.71
C PHE A 93 -26.84 -1.75 2.42
N PHE A 94 -26.07 -2.82 2.29
CA PHE A 94 -26.01 -3.65 1.08
C PHE A 94 -26.24 -5.12 1.40
N PRO A 95 -27.45 -5.49 1.89
CA PRO A 95 -27.76 -6.88 2.20
C PRO A 95 -27.73 -7.74 0.94
N PHE A 96 -27.29 -8.99 1.09
CA PHE A 96 -27.24 -9.96 0.00
C PHE A 96 -28.61 -10.12 -0.66
N LYS A 97 -28.64 -9.95 -1.98
CA LYS A 97 -29.80 -10.22 -2.82
C LYS A 97 -29.35 -11.07 -4.00
N GLN A 98 -29.94 -12.26 -4.13
CA GLN A 98 -29.70 -13.08 -5.30
C GLN A 98 -30.40 -12.43 -6.50
N THR A 99 -29.65 -12.22 -7.58
CA THR A 99 -30.18 -11.66 -8.83
C THR A 99 -30.26 -12.73 -9.91
N GLY A 100 -31.18 -12.56 -10.86
CA GLY A 100 -31.27 -13.41 -12.05
C GLY A 100 -30.16 -13.16 -13.08
N MET A 101 -29.18 -12.29 -12.77
CA MET A 101 -28.10 -11.94 -13.69
C MET A 101 -27.18 -13.16 -13.93
N GLU A 102 -27.07 -13.58 -15.18
CA GLU A 102 -26.10 -14.57 -15.62
C GLU A 102 -24.88 -13.86 -16.18
N PHE A 103 -23.82 -13.78 -15.37
CA PHE A 103 -22.55 -13.23 -15.81
C PHE A 103 -21.51 -14.35 -15.89
N ASP A 104 -21.01 -14.57 -17.10
CA ASP A 104 -19.89 -15.46 -17.34
C ASP A 104 -18.73 -14.67 -17.95
N LEU A 105 -17.56 -14.81 -17.34
CA LEU A 105 -16.30 -14.20 -17.78
C LEU A 105 -15.94 -14.62 -19.20
N HIS A 106 -16.34 -15.82 -19.62
CA HIS A 106 -16.10 -16.33 -20.97
C HIS A 106 -16.90 -15.64 -22.07
N ASN A 107 -18.00 -14.99 -21.71
CA ASN A 107 -18.86 -14.30 -22.66
C ASN A 107 -18.43 -12.84 -22.90
N LEU A 108 -17.39 -12.37 -22.19
CA LEU A 108 -16.85 -11.03 -22.40
C LEU A 108 -16.14 -10.90 -23.75
N PRO A 109 -16.08 -9.69 -24.37
CA PRO A 109 -15.24 -9.45 -25.53
C PRO A 109 -13.79 -9.84 -25.27
N ILE A 110 -13.12 -10.40 -26.28
CA ILE A 110 -11.73 -10.89 -26.17
C ILE A 110 -10.76 -9.83 -25.63
N ALA A 111 -10.97 -8.56 -25.99
CA ALA A 111 -10.17 -7.45 -25.47
C ALA A 111 -10.31 -7.31 -23.94
N ALA A 112 -11.52 -7.42 -23.40
CA ALA A 112 -11.78 -7.34 -21.96
C ALA A 112 -11.20 -8.56 -21.22
N GLN A 113 -11.37 -9.77 -21.77
CA GLN A 113 -10.76 -10.98 -21.19
C GLN A 113 -9.24 -10.87 -21.10
N ARG A 114 -8.58 -10.40 -22.17
CA ARG A 114 -7.13 -10.16 -22.19
C ARG A 114 -6.72 -9.11 -21.18
N GLY A 115 -7.45 -7.98 -21.12
CA GLY A 115 -7.18 -6.91 -20.17
C GLY A 115 -7.26 -7.38 -18.71
N ILE A 116 -8.34 -8.06 -18.34
CA ILE A 116 -8.53 -8.62 -17.00
C ILE A 116 -7.45 -9.68 -16.72
N GLY A 117 -7.21 -10.61 -17.65
CA GLY A 117 -6.21 -11.67 -17.47
C GLY A 117 -4.80 -11.13 -17.23
N VAL A 118 -4.36 -10.13 -18.00
CA VAL A 118 -3.05 -9.49 -17.80
C VAL A 118 -3.02 -8.71 -16.49
N ALA A 119 -4.07 -7.96 -16.16
CA ALA A 119 -4.12 -7.20 -14.91
C ALA A 119 -4.06 -8.12 -13.68
N VAL A 120 -4.80 -9.23 -13.68
CA VAL A 120 -4.78 -10.26 -12.64
C VAL A 120 -3.35 -10.77 -12.40
N ILE A 121 -2.61 -11.11 -13.46
CA ILE A 121 -1.22 -11.57 -13.36
C ILE A 121 -0.32 -10.48 -12.77
N LEU A 122 -0.41 -9.25 -13.29
CA LEU A 122 0.43 -8.13 -12.85
C LEU A 122 0.17 -7.77 -11.38
N TYR A 123 -1.09 -7.78 -10.94
CA TYR A 123 -1.43 -7.56 -9.53
C TYR A 123 -0.97 -8.70 -8.63
N GLY A 124 -1.02 -9.95 -9.10
CA GLY A 124 -0.42 -11.08 -8.39
C GLY A 124 1.08 -10.89 -8.17
N ILE A 125 1.81 -10.46 -9.20
CA ILE A 125 3.24 -10.13 -9.10
C ILE A 125 3.47 -8.96 -8.13
N ALA A 126 2.69 -7.88 -8.26
CA ALA A 126 2.78 -6.72 -7.39
C ALA A 126 2.58 -7.08 -5.91
N LEU A 127 1.65 -8.00 -5.61
CA LEU A 127 1.42 -8.48 -4.24
C LEU A 127 2.65 -9.21 -3.68
N VAL A 128 3.31 -10.06 -4.48
CA VAL A 128 4.53 -10.75 -4.05
C VAL A 128 5.63 -9.73 -3.73
N PHE A 129 5.84 -8.74 -4.59
CA PHE A 129 6.82 -7.68 -4.33
C PHE A 129 6.45 -6.82 -3.12
N GLY A 130 5.16 -6.51 -2.90
CA GLY A 130 4.70 -5.80 -1.71
C GLY A 130 4.97 -6.59 -0.42
N ALA A 131 4.72 -7.91 -0.42
CA ALA A 131 5.04 -8.77 0.72
C ALA A 131 6.55 -8.87 0.97
N MET A 132 7.36 -8.96 -0.09
CA MET A 132 8.81 -8.93 0.00
C MET A 132 9.34 -7.59 0.53
N GLU A 133 8.77 -6.48 0.08
CA GLU A 133 9.09 -5.14 0.58
C GLU A 133 8.79 -5.04 2.08
N ALA A 134 7.60 -5.43 2.51
CA ALA A 134 7.22 -5.42 3.92
C ALA A 134 8.17 -6.27 4.77
N HIS A 135 8.45 -7.50 4.34
CA HIS A 135 9.41 -8.38 5.01
C HIS A 135 10.81 -7.77 5.10
N TYR A 136 11.31 -7.23 3.98
CA TYR A 136 12.64 -6.61 3.93
C TYR A 136 12.73 -5.38 4.85
N GLN A 137 11.75 -4.48 4.80
CA GLN A 137 11.75 -3.26 5.59
C GLN A 137 11.65 -3.55 7.09
N VAL A 138 10.74 -4.45 7.49
CA VAL A 138 10.60 -4.87 8.90
C VAL A 138 11.90 -5.52 9.40
N HIS A 139 12.48 -6.43 8.61
CA HIS A 139 13.73 -7.10 8.99
C HIS A 139 14.91 -6.12 9.12
N LEU A 140 15.02 -5.15 8.20
CA LEU A 140 16.07 -4.14 8.22
C LEU A 140 16.04 -3.26 9.48
N HIS A 141 14.84 -2.99 10.01
CA HIS A 141 14.65 -2.14 11.20
C HIS A 141 14.46 -2.95 12.49
N GLY A 142 14.58 -4.28 12.42
CA GLY A 142 14.39 -5.20 13.55
C GLY A 142 12.91 -5.60 13.75
N ASP A 143 12.01 -4.63 13.80
CA ASP A 143 10.57 -4.85 13.95
C ASP A 143 9.72 -3.79 13.23
N ALA A 144 8.40 -4.01 13.18
CA ALA A 144 7.47 -3.10 12.51
C ALA A 144 7.33 -1.75 13.25
N PRO A 145 7.19 -1.71 14.60
CA PRO A 145 7.12 -0.44 15.33
C PRO A 145 8.32 0.47 15.07
N SER A 146 9.53 -0.08 15.08
CA SER A 146 10.78 0.66 14.83
C SER A 146 10.84 1.17 13.40
N TYR A 147 10.40 0.37 12.42
CA TYR A 147 10.29 0.80 11.03
C TYR A 147 9.38 2.03 10.87
N PHE A 148 8.18 2.01 11.45
CA PHE A 148 7.23 3.12 11.34
C PHE A 148 7.61 4.35 12.16
N GLN A 149 8.28 4.17 13.31
CA GLN A 149 8.83 5.28 14.09
C GLN A 149 9.91 6.04 13.31
N GLN A 150 10.83 5.32 12.67
CA GLN A 150 11.94 5.90 11.88
C GLN A 150 11.47 6.45 10.52
N MET A 151 10.30 6.06 10.04
CA MET A 151 9.74 6.53 8.77
C MET A 151 9.36 8.02 8.84
N GLY A 152 9.92 8.87 7.97
CA GLY A 152 9.50 10.26 7.87
C GLY A 152 8.02 10.42 7.47
N GLU A 153 7.35 11.47 7.95
CA GLU A 153 5.92 11.70 7.70
C GLU A 153 5.57 11.75 6.21
N GLY A 154 6.38 12.46 5.40
CA GLY A 154 6.18 12.50 3.95
C GLY A 154 6.24 11.11 3.29
N LYS A 155 7.10 10.21 3.79
CA LYS A 155 7.15 8.81 3.33
C LYS A 155 5.88 8.07 3.75
N LEU A 156 5.39 8.24 4.98
CA LEU A 156 4.15 7.62 5.43
C LEU A 156 2.93 8.07 4.62
N ILE A 157 2.85 9.35 4.26
CA ILE A 157 1.79 9.89 3.39
C ILE A 157 1.86 9.25 2.00
N ALA A 158 3.06 9.21 1.39
CA ALA A 158 3.25 8.59 0.09
C ALA A 158 2.90 7.09 0.12
N PHE A 159 3.33 6.38 1.16
CA PHE A 159 3.04 4.97 1.37
C PHE A 159 1.54 4.73 1.53
N THR A 160 0.86 5.55 2.32
CA THR A 160 -0.60 5.54 2.50
C THR A 160 -1.33 5.76 1.18
N HIS A 161 -0.96 6.79 0.41
CA HIS A 161 -1.60 7.08 -0.88
C HIS A 161 -1.44 5.92 -1.87
N ALA A 162 -0.21 5.41 -2.04
CA ALA A 162 0.09 4.33 -2.96
C ALA A 162 -0.66 3.04 -2.60
N HIS A 163 -0.70 2.68 -1.32
CA HIS A 163 -1.38 1.46 -0.86
C HIS A 163 -2.90 1.61 -0.90
N LEU A 164 -3.46 2.75 -0.47
CA LEU A 164 -4.90 2.95 -0.55
C LEU A 164 -5.40 2.87 -2.00
N PHE A 165 -4.67 3.50 -2.93
CA PHE A 165 -4.97 3.41 -4.35
C PHE A 165 -4.76 1.99 -4.89
N GLY A 166 -3.62 1.36 -4.60
CA GLY A 166 -3.26 0.04 -5.09
C GLY A 166 -4.19 -1.06 -4.60
N PHE A 167 -4.46 -1.11 -3.30
CA PHE A 167 -5.40 -2.04 -2.68
C PHE A 167 -6.79 -1.89 -3.26
N THR A 168 -7.34 -0.67 -3.27
CA THR A 168 -8.67 -0.39 -3.81
C THR A 168 -8.79 -0.81 -5.27
N THR A 169 -7.82 -0.43 -6.10
CA THR A 169 -7.85 -0.72 -7.54
C THR A 169 -7.70 -2.22 -7.81
N SER A 170 -6.80 -2.89 -7.11
CA SER A 170 -6.58 -4.34 -7.25
C SER A 170 -7.83 -5.13 -6.84
N PHE A 171 -8.46 -4.75 -5.73
CA PHE A 171 -9.71 -5.32 -5.26
C PHE A 171 -10.86 -5.05 -6.23
N PHE A 172 -10.93 -3.90 -6.89
CA PHE A 172 -11.95 -3.68 -7.91
C PHE A 172 -11.73 -4.53 -9.17
N ILE A 173 -10.50 -4.58 -9.68
CA ILE A 173 -10.18 -5.31 -10.91
C ILE A 173 -10.36 -6.82 -10.74
N ILE A 174 -10.07 -7.36 -9.56
CA ILE A 174 -10.16 -8.80 -9.27
C ILE A 174 -11.50 -9.14 -8.61
N GLY A 175 -11.93 -8.32 -7.65
CA GLY A 175 -13.10 -8.59 -6.81
C GLY A 175 -14.43 -8.40 -7.53
N ILE A 176 -14.58 -7.40 -8.43
CA ILE A 176 -15.83 -7.25 -9.18
C ILE A 176 -16.07 -8.46 -10.09
N PRO A 177 -15.14 -8.85 -10.99
CA PRO A 177 -15.41 -9.97 -11.89
C PRO A 177 -15.58 -11.29 -11.13
N PHE A 178 -14.83 -11.49 -10.04
CA PHE A 178 -15.02 -12.63 -9.15
C PHE A 178 -16.42 -12.65 -8.53
N SER A 179 -16.86 -11.54 -7.94
CA SER A 179 -18.17 -11.44 -7.27
C SER A 179 -19.34 -11.57 -8.23
N MET A 180 -19.18 -11.09 -9.48
CA MET A 180 -20.18 -11.25 -10.53
C MET A 180 -20.27 -12.70 -11.02
N HIS A 181 -19.14 -13.39 -11.16
CA HIS A 181 -19.12 -14.80 -11.55
C HIS A 181 -19.74 -15.70 -10.46
N PHE A 182 -19.41 -15.44 -9.19
CA PHE A 182 -19.94 -16.15 -8.03
C PHE A 182 -21.09 -15.40 -7.33
N SER A 183 -21.99 -14.79 -8.11
CA SER A 183 -23.05 -13.91 -7.62
C SER A 183 -24.05 -14.59 -6.66
N ARG A 184 -24.17 -15.91 -6.70
CA ARG A 184 -25.16 -16.69 -5.93
C ARG A 184 -24.60 -17.31 -4.65
N LEU A 185 -23.32 -17.07 -4.35
CA LEU A 185 -22.67 -17.58 -3.15
C LEU A 185 -22.60 -16.49 -2.09
N LYS A 186 -23.50 -16.54 -1.10
CA LYS A 186 -23.58 -15.54 -0.02
C LYS A 186 -22.25 -15.28 0.69
N VAL A 187 -21.47 -16.34 0.95
CA VAL A 187 -20.15 -16.23 1.59
C VAL A 187 -19.14 -15.52 0.70
N TYR A 188 -19.24 -15.65 -0.62
CA TYR A 188 -18.26 -15.11 -1.56
C TYR A 188 -18.44 -13.60 -1.72
N GLN A 189 -19.68 -13.13 -1.58
CA GLN A 189 -20.01 -11.72 -1.57
C GLN A 189 -19.39 -10.98 -0.37
N TRP A 190 -18.94 -11.70 0.67
CA TRP A 190 -18.22 -11.10 1.80
C TRP A 190 -16.71 -10.99 1.59
N ILE A 191 -16.12 -11.83 0.72
CA ILE A 191 -14.66 -11.88 0.54
C ILE A 191 -14.13 -10.52 0.04
N PHE A 192 -14.84 -9.92 -0.92
CA PHE A 192 -14.49 -8.63 -1.48
C PHE A 192 -14.56 -7.47 -0.45
N PRO A 193 -15.70 -7.19 0.22
CA PRO A 193 -15.79 -6.09 1.17
C PRO A 193 -14.93 -6.30 2.43
N VAL A 194 -14.80 -7.53 2.95
CA VAL A 194 -13.97 -7.80 4.13
C VAL A 194 -12.50 -7.48 3.84
N GLY A 195 -11.98 -7.87 2.68
CA GLY A 195 -10.60 -7.56 2.33
C GLY A 195 -10.35 -6.06 2.12
N LEU A 196 -11.32 -5.31 1.56
CA LEU A 196 -11.23 -3.85 1.47
C LEU A 196 -11.23 -3.17 2.85
N ILE A 197 -12.13 -3.58 3.74
CA ILE A 197 -12.18 -3.04 5.11
C ILE A 197 -10.90 -3.39 5.86
N ALA A 198 -10.36 -4.61 5.68
CA ALA A 198 -9.07 -5.00 6.23
C ALA A 198 -7.94 -4.08 5.73
N SER A 199 -7.89 -3.79 4.43
CA SER A 199 -6.87 -2.90 3.86
C SER A 199 -6.94 -1.46 4.41
N LEU A 200 -8.15 -0.94 4.63
CA LEU A 200 -8.33 0.40 5.22
C LEU A 200 -7.91 0.40 6.69
N THR A 201 -8.29 -0.66 7.42
CA THR A 201 -7.95 -0.82 8.84
C THR A 201 -6.44 -0.95 9.03
N ASP A 202 -5.76 -1.67 8.14
CA ASP A 202 -4.29 -1.81 8.12
C ASP A 202 -3.59 -0.45 7.92
N ILE A 203 -4.07 0.34 6.96
CA ILE A 203 -3.54 1.69 6.75
C ILE A 203 -3.70 2.54 8.02
N ILE A 204 -4.87 2.52 8.66
CA ILE A 204 -5.10 3.27 9.90
C ILE A 204 -4.16 2.78 11.01
N SER A 205 -3.90 1.45 11.11
CA SER A 205 -2.99 0.92 12.12
C SER A 205 -1.54 1.32 11.89
N TRP A 206 -1.09 1.60 10.66
CA TRP A 206 0.25 2.16 10.42
C TRP A 206 0.42 3.54 11.07
N TRP A 207 -0.59 4.41 10.93
CA TRP A 207 -0.61 5.72 11.58
C TRP A 207 -0.68 5.58 13.10
N GLY A 208 -1.49 4.65 13.61
CA GLY A 208 -1.54 4.33 15.03
C GLY A 208 -0.20 3.81 15.56
N MET A 209 0.51 3.00 14.78
CA MET A 209 1.82 2.46 15.15
C MET A 209 2.89 3.55 15.22
N LYS A 210 2.85 4.52 14.30
CA LYS A 210 3.78 5.64 14.27
C LYS A 210 3.56 6.61 15.44
N TYR A 211 2.31 6.97 15.74
CA TYR A 211 2.00 8.11 16.61
C TYR A 211 1.45 7.74 17.99
N ILE A 212 0.92 6.52 18.16
CA ILE A 212 0.20 6.13 19.39
C ILE A 212 0.94 4.99 20.09
N SER A 213 0.93 3.78 19.53
CA SER A 213 1.52 2.62 20.19
C SER A 213 1.98 1.51 19.26
N GLY A 214 3.04 0.80 19.64
CA GLY A 214 3.50 -0.39 18.93
C GLY A 214 2.46 -1.51 18.92
N ASN A 215 1.49 -1.51 19.84
CA ASN A 215 0.42 -2.52 19.90
C ASN A 215 -0.48 -2.56 18.66
N PHE A 216 -0.46 -1.51 17.82
CA PHE A 216 -1.12 -1.54 16.51
C PHE A 216 -0.50 -2.55 15.53
N GLU A 217 0.72 -3.04 15.81
CA GLU A 217 1.38 -4.10 15.03
C GLU A 217 0.51 -5.35 14.89
N TYR A 218 -0.14 -5.81 15.97
CA TYR A 218 -0.99 -6.98 15.92
C TYR A 218 -2.18 -6.80 14.96
N ILE A 219 -2.71 -5.58 14.87
CA ILE A 219 -3.79 -5.24 13.95
C ILE A 219 -3.27 -5.25 12.52
N THR A 220 -2.10 -4.66 12.26
CA THR A 220 -1.45 -4.68 10.94
C THR A 220 -1.23 -6.10 10.45
N TRP A 221 -0.66 -6.99 11.28
CA TRP A 221 -0.46 -8.40 10.89
C TRP A 221 -1.77 -9.13 10.62
N ALA A 222 -2.79 -8.94 11.47
CA ALA A 222 -4.10 -9.55 11.29
C ALA A 222 -4.80 -9.06 10.01
N CYS A 223 -4.81 -7.76 9.77
CA CYS A 223 -5.39 -7.16 8.57
C CYS A 223 -4.63 -7.56 7.31
N GLY A 224 -3.29 -7.59 7.35
CA GLY A 224 -2.45 -8.08 6.25
C GLY A 224 -2.73 -9.55 5.92
N LEU A 225 -2.97 -10.39 6.92
CA LEU A 225 -3.37 -11.79 6.71
C LEU A 225 -4.77 -11.90 6.09
N ILE A 226 -5.77 -11.20 6.65
CA ILE A 226 -7.15 -11.21 6.13
C ILE A 226 -7.17 -10.72 4.68
N PHE A 227 -6.52 -9.58 4.42
CA PHE A 227 -6.34 -9.02 3.09
C PHE A 227 -5.73 -10.05 2.13
N SER A 228 -4.62 -10.67 2.53
CA SER A 228 -3.90 -11.64 1.70
C SER A 228 -4.76 -12.87 1.39
N VAL A 229 -5.48 -13.41 2.38
CA VAL A 229 -6.37 -14.56 2.18
C VAL A 229 -7.52 -14.19 1.24
N CYS A 230 -8.20 -13.06 1.48
CA CYS A 230 -9.29 -12.60 0.62
C CYS A 230 -8.82 -12.38 -0.82
N PHE A 231 -7.69 -11.69 -0.98
CA PHE A 231 -7.13 -11.37 -2.28
C PHE A 231 -6.69 -12.63 -3.03
N MET A 232 -5.90 -13.50 -2.38
CA MET A 232 -5.42 -14.74 -2.99
C MET A 232 -6.57 -15.66 -3.38
N TRP A 233 -7.63 -15.73 -2.57
CA TRP A 233 -8.81 -16.51 -2.91
C TRP A 233 -9.47 -16.02 -4.22
N MET A 234 -9.69 -14.71 -4.35
CA MET A 234 -10.28 -14.13 -5.56
C MET A 234 -9.33 -14.24 -6.76
N LEU A 235 -8.03 -14.04 -6.55
CA LEU A 235 -6.99 -14.15 -7.57
C LEU A 235 -6.95 -15.57 -8.16
N ILE A 236 -6.88 -16.59 -7.30
CA ILE A 236 -6.88 -18.01 -7.72
C ILE A 236 -8.18 -18.33 -8.46
N GLY A 237 -9.33 -17.87 -7.94
CA GLY A 237 -10.62 -18.04 -8.58
C GLY A 237 -10.64 -17.48 -10.01
N LEU A 238 -10.20 -16.23 -10.21
CA LEU A 238 -10.16 -15.62 -11.54
C LEU A 238 -9.12 -16.22 -12.47
N VAL A 239 -7.91 -16.52 -11.99
CA VAL A 239 -6.89 -17.19 -12.81
C VAL A 239 -7.45 -18.52 -13.31
N ARG A 240 -8.10 -19.29 -12.42
CA ARG A 240 -8.69 -20.56 -12.80
C ARG A 240 -9.80 -20.36 -13.84
N VAL A 241 -10.75 -19.46 -13.59
CA VAL A 241 -11.86 -19.23 -14.51
C VAL A 241 -11.35 -18.78 -15.87
N LEU A 242 -10.46 -17.78 -15.92
CA LEU A 242 -9.99 -17.20 -17.19
C LEU A 242 -9.06 -18.12 -17.99
N PHE A 243 -8.09 -18.76 -17.35
CA PHE A 243 -7.05 -19.52 -18.03
C PHE A 243 -7.33 -21.03 -18.10
N PHE A 244 -8.15 -21.56 -17.19
CA PHE A 244 -8.42 -22.99 -17.05
C PHE A 244 -9.93 -23.30 -16.94
N PRO A 245 -10.76 -22.92 -17.94
CA PRO A 245 -12.22 -23.07 -17.90
C PRO A 245 -12.71 -24.49 -17.66
N LYS A 246 -11.93 -25.49 -18.08
CA LYS A 246 -12.30 -26.91 -17.95
C LYS A 246 -12.09 -27.46 -16.54
N VAL A 247 -11.38 -26.75 -15.68
CA VAL A 247 -11.10 -27.19 -14.32
C VAL A 247 -12.27 -26.76 -13.44
N LYS A 248 -13.08 -27.72 -13.00
CA LYS A 248 -14.14 -27.44 -12.01
C LYS A 248 -13.57 -27.47 -10.59
N TRP A 249 -14.00 -26.54 -9.77
CA TRP A 249 -13.69 -26.44 -8.35
C TRP A 249 -14.99 -26.44 -7.54
N PHE A 250 -14.89 -26.76 -6.26
CA PHE A 250 -16.00 -26.81 -5.30
C PHE A 250 -16.99 -25.63 -5.41
N PRO A 251 -16.57 -24.36 -5.56
CA PRO A 251 -17.49 -23.23 -5.61
C PRO A 251 -18.37 -23.22 -6.88
N ASP A 252 -17.88 -23.78 -7.99
CA ASP A 252 -18.67 -23.84 -9.23
C ASP A 252 -19.88 -24.74 -9.06
N PHE A 253 -19.71 -25.89 -8.43
CA PHE A 253 -20.79 -26.86 -8.23
C PHE A 253 -21.94 -26.23 -7.42
N ILE A 254 -21.61 -25.46 -6.38
CA ILE A 254 -22.61 -24.78 -5.55
C ILE A 254 -23.27 -23.64 -6.33
N ASN A 255 -22.49 -22.87 -7.10
CA ASN A 255 -23.01 -21.76 -7.88
C ASN A 255 -23.96 -22.23 -9.00
N GLU A 256 -23.59 -23.29 -9.72
CA GLU A 256 -24.40 -23.95 -10.75
C GLU A 256 -25.69 -24.55 -10.16
N ASP A 257 -25.60 -25.22 -9.01
CA ASP A 257 -26.78 -25.79 -8.33
C ASP A 257 -27.76 -24.69 -7.86
N ASN A 258 -27.25 -23.62 -7.24
CA ASN A 258 -28.06 -22.46 -6.86
C ASN A 258 -28.69 -21.77 -8.08
N GLN A 259 -28.00 -21.75 -9.22
CA GLN A 259 -28.55 -21.21 -10.47
C GLN A 259 -29.69 -22.06 -11.02
N ARG A 260 -29.52 -23.39 -11.02
CA ARG A 260 -30.57 -24.32 -11.44
C ARG A 260 -31.82 -24.16 -10.58
N ARG A 261 -31.67 -24.19 -9.26
CA ARG A 261 -32.78 -24.01 -8.31
C ARG A 261 -33.50 -22.67 -8.50
N PHE A 262 -32.75 -21.59 -8.72
CA PHE A 262 -33.34 -20.28 -8.96
C PHE A 262 -34.20 -20.25 -10.23
N LYS A 263 -33.76 -20.89 -11.32
CA LYS A 263 -34.53 -21.01 -12.57
C LYS A 263 -35.80 -21.85 -12.41
N GLU A 264 -35.74 -22.90 -11.59
CA GLU A 264 -36.91 -23.73 -11.28
C GLU A 264 -37.96 -22.93 -10.48
N GLU A 265 -37.52 -22.07 -9.56
CA GLU A 265 -38.40 -21.20 -8.75
C GLU A 265 -38.91 -19.98 -9.53
N HIS A 266 -38.14 -19.47 -10.49
CA HIS A 266 -38.44 -18.28 -11.30
C HIS A 266 -38.27 -18.60 -12.80
N PRO A 267 -39.21 -19.35 -13.39
CA PRO A 267 -39.13 -19.69 -14.81
C PRO A 267 -39.15 -18.40 -15.66
N PRO A 268 -38.35 -18.34 -16.74
CA PRO A 268 -38.37 -17.20 -17.64
C PRO A 268 -39.77 -17.05 -18.26
N GLU A 269 -40.32 -15.83 -18.21
CA GLU A 269 -41.58 -15.46 -18.89
C GLU A 269 -41.46 -15.57 -20.42
#